data_AF-A0A840A9W3-F1
#
_entry.id   AF-A0A840A9W3-F1
#
_cell.length_a   1.000
_cell.length_b   1.000
_cell.length_c   1.000
_cell.angle_alpha   90.00
_cell.angle_beta   90.00
_cell.angle_gamma   90.00
#
_symmetry.space_group_name_H-M   'P 1'
#
loop_
_entity.id
_entity.type
_entity.pdbx_description
1 polymer ?
#
loop_
_entity_poly.entity_id
_entity_poly.type
_entity_poly.pdbx_seq_one_letter_code
_entity_poly.pdbx_strand_id
1 'polypeptide(L)' 'MSSPDWKHLPDELQLVLAREALRRAAETLAEHAELLAFEMEGGMLQDRGGPDALRLFASVVRATSTDSLGPVGHA' A
#
# COMPACT_ATOMS: atom_id res chain seq x y z
N MET A 1 -8.87 -16.79 17.67
CA MET A 1 -10.00 -15.83 17.72
C MET A 1 -10.69 -15.91 16.37
N SER A 2 -11.94 -16.37 16.31
CA SER A 2 -12.67 -16.43 15.04
C SER A 2 -13.00 -14.99 14.64
N SER A 3 -12.53 -14.52 13.48
CA SER A 3 -13.00 -13.24 12.95
C SER A 3 -14.52 -13.30 12.85
N PRO A 4 -15.26 -12.25 13.25
CA PRO A 4 -16.67 -12.15 12.89
C PRO A 4 -16.79 -12.36 11.37
N ASP A 5 -17.78 -13.14 10.94
CA ASP A 5 -17.98 -13.39 9.51
C ASP A 5 -18.09 -12.04 8.81
N TRP A 6 -17.12 -11.73 7.96
CA TRP A 6 -16.92 -10.44 7.30
C TRP A 6 -18.22 -9.88 6.70
N LYS A 7 -19.03 -10.79 6.14
CA LYS A 7 -20.30 -10.48 5.49
C LYS A 7 -21.41 -10.00 6.44
N HIS A 8 -21.23 -10.17 7.75
CA HIS A 8 -22.20 -9.77 8.78
C HIS A 8 -21.83 -8.42 9.42
N LEU A 9 -20.70 -7.82 9.05
CA LEU A 9 -20.33 -6.48 9.50
C LEU A 9 -21.15 -5.43 8.72
N PRO A 10 -21.50 -4.28 9.32
CA PRO A 10 -22.07 -3.16 8.58
C PRO A 10 -21.17 -2.74 7.42
N ASP A 11 -21.75 -2.34 6.29
CA ASP A 11 -21.01 -1.99 5.07
C ASP A 11 -19.99 -0.87 5.31
N GLU A 12 -20.32 0.12 6.14
CA GLU A 12 -19.39 1.17 6.55
C GLU A 12 -18.16 0.61 7.27
N LEU A 13 -18.36 -0.38 8.14
CA LEU A 13 -17.28 -1.01 8.88
C LEU A 13 -16.43 -1.89 7.96
N GLN A 14 -17.05 -2.62 7.03
CA GLN A 14 -16.32 -3.35 5.98
C GLN A 14 -15.47 -2.39 5.14
N LEU A 15 -16.03 -1.26 4.72
CA LEU A 15 -15.32 -0.26 3.92
C LEU A 15 -14.11 0.33 4.68
N VAL A 16 -14.30 0.71 5.95
CA VAL A 16 -13.23 1.23 6.81
C VAL A 16 -12.11 0.20 6.98
N LEU A 17 -12.46 -1.07 7.23
CA LEU A 17 -11.48 -2.15 7.38
C LEU A 17 -10.74 -2.45 6.08
N ALA A 18 -11.44 -2.51 4.94
CA ALA A 18 -10.83 -2.74 3.63
C ALA A 18 -9.86 -1.60 3.27
N ARG A 19 -10.27 -0.37 3.54
CA ARG A 19 -9.45 0.83 3.35
C ARG A 19 -8.19 0.83 4.19
N GLU A 20 -8.31 0.46 5.47
CA GLU A 20 -7.16 0.36 6.37
C GLU A 20 -6.22 -0.78 5.96
N ALA A 21 -6.76 -1.91 5.51
CA ALA A 21 -5.96 -3.01 4.99
C ALA A 21 -5.20 -2.59 3.72
N LEU A 22 -5.85 -1.86 2.81
CA LEU A 22 -5.21 -1.32 1.60
C LEU A 22 -4.13 -0.30 1.94
N ARG A 23 -4.36 0.60 2.90
CA ARG A 23 -3.35 1.57 3.38
C ARG A 23 -2.09 0.85 3.86
N ARG A 24 -2.25 -0.17 4.72
CA ARG A 24 -1.12 -0.96 5.24
C ARG A 24 -0.39 -1.74 4.16
N ALA A 25 -1.14 -2.34 3.23
CA ALA A 25 -0.55 -3.04 2.10
C ALA A 25 0.28 -2.09 1.22
N ALA A 26 -0.24 -0.90 0.95
CA ALA A 26 0.46 0.12 0.18
C ALA A 26 1.73 0.62 0.89
N GLU A 27 1.69 0.85 2.20
CA GLU A 27 2.88 1.18 3.00
C GLU A 27 3.95 0.09 2.89
N THR A 28 3.53 -1.17 3.07
CA THR A 28 4.44 -2.32 2.95
C THR A 28 5.08 -2.39 1.56
N LEU A 29 4.30 -2.22 0.49
CA LEU A 29 4.82 -2.26 -0.88
C LEU A 29 5.81 -1.13 -1.17
N ALA A 30 5.55 0.08 -0.66
CA ALA A 30 6.45 1.22 -0.83
C ALA A 30 7.79 0.98 -0.12
N GLU A 31 7.77 0.48 1.12
CA GLU A 31 8.99 0.12 1.87
C GLU A 31 9.81 -0.95 1.15
N HIS A 32 9.15 -1.99 0.61
CA HIS A 32 9.84 -3.06 -0.13
C HIS A 32 10.46 -2.55 -1.42
N ALA A 33 9.80 -1.63 -2.13
CA ALA A 33 10.35 -1.03 -3.34
C ALA A 33 11.61 -0.20 -3.03
N GLU A 34 11.62 0.55 -1.93
CA GLU A 34 12.80 1.30 -1.49
C GLU A 34 13.95 0.39 -1.07
N LEU A 35 13.66 -0.69 -0.33
CA LEU A 35 14.67 -1.68 0.03
C LEU A 35 15.29 -2.31 -1.23
N LEU A 36 14.46 -2.67 -2.21
CA LEU A 36 14.95 -3.25 -3.46
C LEU A 36 15.80 -2.26 -4.26
N ALA A 37 15.44 -0.97 -4.27
CA ALA A 37 16.23 0.09 -4.90
C ALA A 37 17.61 0.20 -4.23
N PHE A 38 17.66 0.16 -2.90
CA PHE A 38 18.90 0.21 -2.14
C PHE A 38 19.82 -0.98 -2.46
N GLU A 39 19.27 -2.20 -2.51
CA GLU A 39 20.04 -3.40 -2.87
C GLU A 39 20.57 -3.36 -4.31
N MET A 40 19.80 -2.81 -5.25
CA MET A 40 20.24 -2.60 -6.64
C MET A 40 21.41 -1.61 -6.72
N GLU A 41 21.35 -0.50 -5.98
CA GLU A 41 22.46 0.47 -5.93
C GLU A 41 23.73 -0.09 -5.29
N GLY A 42 23.57 -0.99 -4.31
CA GLY A 42 24.67 -1.74 -3.72
C GLY A 42 25.30 -2.78 -4.66
N GLY A 43 24.73 -2.99 -5.86
CA GLY A 43 25.19 -4.00 -6.82
C GLY A 43 24.85 -5.44 -6.40
N MET A 44 24.03 -5.62 -5.36
CA MET A 44 23.60 -6.93 -4.86
C MET A 44 22.50 -7.55 -5.71
N LEU A 45 21.82 -6.74 -6.54
CA LEU A 45 20.73 -7.15 -7.39
C LEU A 45 20.88 -6.60 -8.82
N GLN A 46 20.55 -7.43 -9.82
CA GLN A 46 20.63 -7.05 -11.24
C GLN A 46 19.61 -5.97 -11.58
N ASP A 47 20.06 -4.87 -12.18
CA ASP A 47 19.18 -3.80 -12.64
C ASP A 47 18.27 -4.27 -13.80
N ARG A 48 16.95 -4.24 -13.59
CA ARG A 48 15.90 -4.56 -14.57
C ARG A 48 14.81 -3.48 -14.67
N GLY A 49 15.16 -2.24 -14.37
CA GLY A 49 14.20 -1.13 -14.36
C GLY A 49 14.66 0.10 -13.57
N GLY A 50 15.78 0.00 -12.87
CA GLY A 50 16.44 1.06 -12.17
C GLY A 50 15.91 1.29 -10.75
N PRO A 51 16.79 1.65 -9.80
CA PRO A 51 16.38 2.06 -8.45
C PRO A 51 15.44 3.27 -8.47
N ASP A 52 15.58 4.17 -9.46
CA ASP A 52 14.73 5.34 -9.60
C ASP A 52 13.27 4.99 -9.94
N ALA A 53 13.02 3.94 -10.72
CA ALA A 53 11.66 3.49 -11.00
C ALA A 53 10.98 2.91 -9.75
N LEU A 54 11.74 2.21 -8.90
CA LEU A 54 11.23 1.68 -7.64
C LEU A 54 10.90 2.80 -6.65
N ARG A 55 11.73 3.84 -6.58
CA ARG A 55 11.43 5.05 -5.80
C ARG A 55 10.22 5.81 -6.30
N LEU A 56 10.08 5.94 -7.63
CA LEU A 56 8.90 6.53 -8.24
C LEU A 56 7.65 5.73 -7.87
N PHE A 57 7.70 4.40 -7.99
CA PHE A 57 6.62 3.51 -7.58
C PHE A 57 6.25 3.70 -6.11
N ALA A 58 7.22 3.66 -5.19
CA ALA A 58 6.99 3.89 -3.76
C ALA A 58 6.33 5.24 -3.49
N SER A 59 6.77 6.28 -4.19
CA SER A 59 6.22 7.64 -4.06
C SER A 59 4.77 7.71 -4.53
N VAL A 60 4.46 7.13 -5.69
CA VAL A 60 3.09 7.07 -6.23
C VAL A 60 2.17 6.28 -5.31
N VAL A 61 2.61 5.11 -4.84
CA VAL A 61 1.84 4.27 -3.93
C VAL A 61 1.49 5.05 -2.67
N ARG A 62 2.45 5.71 -2.01
CA ARG A 62 2.18 6.53 -0.82
C ARG A 62 1.21 7.67 -1.09
N ALA A 63 1.41 8.42 -2.18
CA ALA A 63 0.52 9.52 -2.55
C ALA A 63 -0.92 9.04 -2.73
N THR A 64 -1.12 7.90 -3.40
CA THR A 64 -2.45 7.32 -3.59
C THR A 64 -3.08 6.85 -2.28
N SER A 65 -2.30 6.29 -1.35
CA SER A 65 -2.80 5.86 -0.03
C SER A 65 -3.29 7.03 0.83
N THR A 66 -2.64 8.18 0.72
CA THR A 66 -2.97 9.38 1.52
C THR A 66 -4.16 10.13 0.93
N ASP A 67 -4.27 10.23 -0.40
CA ASP A 67 -5.31 11.02 -1.08
C ASP A 67 -6.60 10.24 -1.40
N SER A 68 -6.54 8.93 -1.72
CA SER A 68 -7.70 8.19 -2.26
C SER A 68 -8.78 7.87 -1.22
N LEU A 69 -8.58 8.37 -0.01
CA LEU A 69 -9.27 7.97 1.19
C LEU A 69 -10.08 9.19 1.70
N GLY A 70 -10.86 9.85 0.84
CA GLY A 70 -11.79 10.92 1.26
C GLY A 70 -12.79 10.46 2.36
N PRO A 71 -13.49 11.38 3.05
CA PRO A 71 -14.41 11.00 4.12
C PRO A 71 -15.44 9.99 3.62
N VAL A 72 -15.73 8.96 4.42
CA VAL A 72 -16.82 8.01 4.14
C VAL A 72 -18.13 8.79 4.28
N GLY A 73 -18.67 9.26 3.16
CA GLY A 73 -19.87 10.09 3.11
C GLY A 73 -20.88 9.51 2.15
N HIS A 74 -22.09 9.24 2.66
CA HIS A 74 -23.25 8.92 1.83
C HIS A 74 -23.65 10.16 1.01
N ALA A 75 -23.76 10.00 -0.30
CA ALA A 75 -24.39 10.98 -1.20
C ALA A 75 -25.91 10.77 -1.25
#